data_AF-C6BVW5-F1
#
_entry.id   AF-C6BVW5-F1
#
_cell.length_a   1.000
_cell.length_b   1.000
_cell.length_c   1.000
_cell.angle_alpha   90.00
_cell.angle_beta   90.00
_cell.angle_gamma   90.00
#
_symmetry.space_group_name_H-M   'P 1'
#
loop_
_entity.id
_entity.type
_entity.pdbx_description
1 polymer ?
#
loop_
_entity_poly.entity_id
_entity_poly.type
_entity_poly.pdbx_seq_one_letter_code
_entity_poly.pdbx_strand_id
1 'polypeptide(L)'
;MSNLEEAVESAGGATATKAKAEQISEILFTVFDIEDDNGDYFICNSRDAENKNNIGSLWYMSDKGISEAKKFNKQDNIDYIKNENFIYTNIKSKNYDFKNAEDNSYLEINIGKTEDIAAQITAAGKNCDRLFKIYNKHIKNNI
;
A
#
# COMPACT_ATOMS: atom_id res chain seq x y z
N MET A 1 2.84 13.32 13.30
CA MET A 1 3.43 12.62 12.16
C MET A 1 2.30 12.41 11.17
N SER A 2 2.47 12.82 9.91
CA SER A 2 1.43 12.59 8.90
C SER A 2 1.35 11.09 8.59
N ASN A 3 0.20 10.62 8.12
CA ASN A 3 0.02 9.22 7.75
C ASN A 3 0.99 8.77 6.64
N LEU A 4 1.37 9.70 5.77
CA LEU A 4 2.37 9.51 4.74
C LEU A 4 3.79 9.32 5.32
N GLU A 5 4.16 10.11 6.33
CA GLU A 5 5.44 9.95 7.04
C GLU A 5 5.56 8.56 7.66
N GLU A 6 4.51 8.10 8.34
CA GLU A 6 4.49 6.75 8.91
C GLU A 6 4.64 5.65 7.84
N ALA A 7 4.02 5.83 6.67
CA ALA A 7 4.14 4.89 5.55
C ALA A 7 5.57 4.81 4.99
N VAL A 8 6.27 5.93 4.94
CA VAL A 8 7.68 5.98 4.52
C VAL A 8 8.57 5.30 5.55
N GLU A 9 8.39 5.61 6.83
CA GLU A 9 9.18 5.02 7.91
C GLU A 9 8.96 3.50 8.01
N SER A 10 7.71 3.05 7.98
CA SER A 10 7.38 1.61 8.11
C SER A 10 7.92 0.79 6.95
N ALA A 11 7.96 1.37 5.75
CA ALA A 11 8.55 0.74 4.58
C ALA A 11 10.09 0.80 4.58
N GLY A 12 10.73 1.52 5.51
CA GLY A 12 12.18 1.73 5.52
C GLY A 12 12.68 2.65 4.40
N GLY A 13 11.86 3.62 4.01
CA GLY A 13 12.17 4.61 2.97
C GLY A 13 13.16 5.68 3.42
N ALA A 14 13.87 6.28 2.46
CA ALA A 14 14.79 7.39 2.70
C ALA A 14 14.10 8.74 2.47
N THR A 15 14.77 9.86 2.78
CA THR A 15 14.24 11.22 2.56
C THR A 15 13.75 11.46 1.13
N ALA A 16 14.46 10.91 0.13
CA ALA A 16 14.03 11.02 -1.27
C ALA A 16 12.71 10.28 -1.55
N THR A 17 12.45 9.16 -0.86
CA THR A 17 11.18 8.44 -0.92
C THR A 17 10.03 9.32 -0.41
N LYS A 18 10.26 10.04 0.69
CA LYS A 18 9.26 10.96 1.26
C LYS A 18 8.89 12.07 0.28
N ALA A 19 9.88 12.79 -0.25
CA ALA A 19 9.64 13.90 -1.18
C ALA A 19 8.87 13.44 -2.43
N LYS A 20 9.20 12.27 -2.97
CA LYS A 20 8.48 11.73 -4.13
C LYS A 20 7.05 11.30 -3.76
N ALA A 21 6.84 10.74 -2.58
CA ALA A 21 5.52 10.35 -2.11
C ALA A 21 4.61 11.56 -1.87
N GLU A 22 5.14 12.66 -1.35
CA GLU A 22 4.43 13.94 -1.21
C GLU A 22 4.00 14.48 -2.57
N GLN A 23 4.91 14.50 -3.56
CA GLN A 23 4.57 14.92 -4.92
C GLN A 23 3.44 14.09 -5.55
N ILE A 24 3.48 12.76 -5.39
CA ILE A 24 2.40 11.89 -5.88
C ILE A 24 1.08 12.17 -5.17
N SER A 25 1.12 12.42 -3.86
CA SER A 25 -0.07 12.71 -3.07
C SER A 25 -0.78 13.98 -3.57
N GLU A 26 -0.03 15.02 -3.93
CA GLU A 26 -0.58 16.23 -4.54
C GLU A 26 -1.25 15.96 -5.89
N ILE A 27 -0.64 15.12 -6.73
CA ILE A 27 -1.22 14.72 -8.03
C ILE A 27 -2.52 13.95 -7.81
N LEU A 28 -2.56 13.03 -6.83
CA LEU A 28 -3.74 12.23 -6.53
C LEU A 28 -4.95 13.09 -6.21
N PHE A 29 -4.79 14.03 -5.28
CA PHE A 29 -5.87 14.92 -4.85
C PHE A 29 -6.30 15.90 -5.94
N THR A 30 -5.36 16.35 -6.78
CA THR A 30 -5.67 17.30 -7.86
C THR A 30 -6.36 16.63 -9.06
N VAL A 31 -5.92 15.43 -9.45
CA VAL A 31 -6.38 14.78 -10.69
C VAL A 31 -7.63 13.94 -10.46
N PHE A 32 -7.71 13.23 -9.34
CA PHE A 32 -8.80 12.29 -9.09
C PHE A 32 -9.91 12.85 -8.19
N ASP A 33 -9.81 14.13 -7.81
CA ASP A 33 -10.79 14.82 -6.95
C ASP A 33 -11.09 14.02 -5.67
N ILE A 34 -10.03 13.44 -5.11
CA ILE A 34 -10.07 12.75 -3.84
C ILE A 34 -10.00 13.87 -2.79
N GLU A 35 -11.16 14.28 -2.26
CA GLU A 35 -11.18 15.11 -1.05
C GLU A 35 -10.43 14.35 0.05
N ASP A 36 -9.55 15.03 0.81
CA ASP A 36 -8.77 14.44 1.90
C ASP A 36 -9.68 13.80 2.95
N ASP A 37 -10.02 12.55 2.67
CA ASP A 37 -10.84 11.69 3.49
C ASP A 37 -9.93 10.83 4.36
N ASN A 38 -10.49 10.12 5.33
CA ASN A 38 -9.78 9.35 6.36
C ASN A 38 -8.94 8.16 5.82
N GLY A 39 -8.38 8.27 4.61
CA GLY A 39 -7.55 7.30 3.93
C GLY A 39 -6.17 7.11 4.54
N ASP A 40 -5.54 6.02 4.13
CA ASP A 40 -4.23 5.61 4.57
C ASP A 40 -3.26 5.44 3.41
N TYR A 41 -2.04 5.95 3.61
CA TYR A 41 -0.93 5.69 2.73
C TYR A 41 -0.23 4.39 3.09
N PHE A 42 0.16 3.63 2.07
CA PHE A 42 0.96 2.43 2.24
C PHE A 42 2.03 2.35 1.16
N ILE A 43 3.26 2.00 1.53
CA ILE A 43 4.33 1.76 0.57
C ILE A 43 4.66 0.27 0.60
N CYS A 44 4.54 -0.38 -0.56
CA CYS A 44 4.95 -1.76 -0.70
C CYS A 44 6.45 -1.89 -0.47
N ASN A 45 6.84 -2.97 0.20
CA ASN A 45 8.25 -3.33 0.31
C ASN A 45 8.45 -4.85 0.26
N SER A 46 9.64 -5.24 -0.18
CA SER A 46 10.09 -6.64 -0.17
C SER A 46 11.56 -6.73 0.27
N ARG A 47 12.00 -7.94 0.57
CA ARG A 47 13.40 -8.26 0.86
C ARG A 47 13.95 -9.14 -0.25
N ASP A 48 15.13 -8.81 -0.76
CA ASP A 48 15.86 -9.70 -1.67
C ASP A 48 16.65 -10.79 -0.91
N ALA A 49 17.41 -11.60 -1.66
CA ALA A 49 18.21 -12.69 -1.11
C ALA A 49 19.32 -12.20 -0.15
N GLU A 50 19.73 -10.93 -0.23
CA GLU A 50 20.70 -10.29 0.64
C GLU A 50 20.03 -9.57 1.83
N ASN A 51 18.72 -9.76 2.01
CA ASN A 51 17.89 -9.10 3.00
C ASN A 51 17.82 -7.56 2.84
N LYS A 52 18.16 -7.04 1.66
CA LYS A 52 18.04 -5.62 1.37
C LYS A 52 16.60 -5.27 1.06
N ASN A 53 16.17 -4.13 1.61
CA ASN A 53 14.81 -3.64 1.47
C ASN A 53 14.61 -2.98 0.09
N ASN A 54 13.59 -3.43 -0.63
CA ASN A 54 13.23 -2.94 -1.94
C ASN A 54 11.86 -2.25 -1.86
N ILE A 55 11.83 -0.95 -2.17
CA ILE A 55 10.61 -0.13 -2.17
C ILE A 55 9.87 -0.32 -3.50
N GLY A 56 8.57 -0.59 -3.41
CA GLY A 56 7.66 -0.82 -4.54
C GLY A 56 6.74 0.36 -4.83
N SER A 57 5.45 0.07 -5.01
CA SER A 57 4.40 1.05 -5.27
C SER A 57 4.01 1.83 -4.01
N LEU A 58 3.56 3.07 -4.21
CA LEU A 58 2.85 3.85 -3.20
C LEU A 58 1.35 3.66 -3.42
N TRP A 59 0.62 3.45 -2.34
CA TRP A 59 -0.82 3.27 -2.35
C TRP A 59 -1.48 4.34 -1.49
N TYR A 60 -2.64 4.79 -1.94
CA TYR A 60 -3.60 5.52 -1.12
C TYR A 60 -4.89 4.70 -1.06
N MET A 61 -5.38 4.41 0.14
CA MET A 61 -6.56 3.58 0.35
C MET A 61 -7.55 4.31 1.25
N SER A 62 -8.78 4.49 0.78
CA SER A 62 -9.88 5.04 1.56
C SER A 62 -11.17 4.27 1.30
N ASP A 63 -12.20 4.57 2.08
CA ASP A 63 -13.54 4.02 1.86
C ASP A 63 -14.13 4.41 0.49
N LYS A 64 -13.62 5.48 -0.15
CA LYS A 64 -14.08 5.92 -1.47
C LYS A 64 -13.34 5.26 -2.62
N GLY A 65 -12.09 4.86 -2.42
CA GLY A 65 -11.26 4.35 -3.51
C GLY A 65 -9.87 3.90 -3.10
N ILE A 66 -9.20 3.24 -4.04
CA ILE A 66 -7.81 2.83 -3.92
C ILE A 66 -7.06 3.39 -5.11
N SER A 67 -5.89 3.97 -4.85
CA SER A 67 -4.93 4.36 -5.87
C SER A 67 -3.61 3.62 -5.71
N GLU A 68 -2.97 3.32 -6.83
CA GLU A 68 -1.60 2.82 -6.91
C GLU A 68 -0.76 3.76 -7.76
N ALA A 69 0.35 4.25 -7.21
CA ALA A 69 1.45 4.82 -7.97
C ALA A 69 2.57 3.77 -8.15
N LYS A 70 2.55 3.12 -9.31
CA LYS A 70 3.43 1.98 -9.65
C LYS A 70 4.87 2.43 -9.80
N LYS A 71 5.76 1.87 -8.96
CA LYS A 71 7.20 2.22 -8.96
C LYS A 71 7.40 3.74 -8.87
N PHE A 72 6.66 4.41 -7.98
CA PHE A 72 6.60 5.87 -7.85
C PHE A 72 7.97 6.58 -7.76
N ASN A 73 9.01 5.89 -7.26
CA ASN A 73 10.38 6.41 -7.25
C ASN A 73 11.02 6.58 -8.65
N LYS A 74 10.40 6.04 -9.71
CA LYS A 74 10.97 5.99 -11.06
C LYS A 74 10.06 6.53 -12.15
N GLN A 75 8.75 6.51 -11.92
CA GLN A 75 7.74 6.87 -12.92
C GLN A 75 6.47 7.37 -12.25
N ASP A 76 5.73 8.22 -12.94
CA ASP A 76 4.44 8.75 -12.50
C ASP A 76 3.32 7.97 -13.21
N ASN A 77 3.22 6.68 -12.89
CA ASN A 77 2.15 5.80 -13.39
C ASN A 77 1.16 5.56 -12.27
N ILE A 78 0.00 6.22 -12.35
CA ILE A 78 -0.99 6.27 -11.28
C ILE A 78 -2.30 5.71 -11.79
N ASP A 79 -2.77 4.66 -11.11
CA ASP A 79 -4.08 4.08 -11.32
C ASP A 79 -4.99 4.45 -10.14
N TYR A 80 -6.28 4.66 -10.39
CA TYR A 80 -7.29 4.88 -9.35
C TYR A 80 -8.54 4.06 -9.67
N ILE A 81 -9.07 3.42 -8.65
CA ILE A 81 -10.35 2.72 -8.71
C ILE A 81 -11.24 3.18 -7.55
N LYS A 82 -12.50 3.49 -7.85
CA LYS A 82 -13.51 3.71 -6.82
C LYS A 82 -13.76 2.40 -6.08
N ASN A 83 -13.93 2.49 -4.77
CA ASN A 83 -14.15 1.35 -3.89
C ASN A 83 -15.60 0.87 -4.02
N GLU A 84 -15.89 0.22 -5.14
CA GLU A 84 -17.17 -0.42 -5.42
C GLU A 84 -16.94 -1.93 -5.48
N ASN A 85 -17.13 -2.58 -4.32
CA ASN A 85 -17.11 -4.03 -4.05
C ASN A 85 -16.03 -4.84 -4.81
N PHE A 86 -14.92 -5.13 -4.14
CA PHE A 86 -13.97 -6.15 -4.60
C PHE A 86 -14.68 -7.51 -4.60
N ILE A 87 -14.54 -8.29 -5.67
CA ILE A 87 -15.22 -9.59 -5.81
C ILE A 87 -14.44 -10.71 -5.11
N TYR A 88 -13.13 -10.51 -4.91
CA TYR A 88 -12.32 -11.48 -4.18
C TYR A 88 -11.17 -10.86 -3.41
N THR A 89 -10.69 -11.62 -2.43
CA THR A 89 -9.42 -11.36 -1.74
C THR A 89 -8.69 -12.67 -1.49
N ASN A 90 -7.38 -12.68 -1.71
CA ASN A 90 -6.48 -13.77 -1.39
C ASN A 90 -5.31 -13.24 -0.57
N ILE A 91 -5.09 -13.84 0.60
CA ILE A 91 -4.02 -13.45 1.52
C ILE A 91 -3.01 -14.59 1.59
N LYS A 92 -1.74 -14.26 1.34
CA LYS A 92 -0.60 -15.17 1.56
C LYS A 92 0.32 -14.57 2.61
N SER A 93 0.83 -15.38 3.51
CA SER A 93 1.81 -14.95 4.49
C SER A 93 2.91 -15.98 4.69
N LYS A 94 4.05 -15.50 5.18
CA LYS A 94 5.17 -16.33 5.65
C LYS A 94 5.69 -15.71 6.95
N ASN A 95 5.82 -16.53 7.99
CA ASN A 95 6.30 -16.11 9.31
C ASN A 95 5.56 -14.87 9.85
N TYR A 96 4.25 -14.77 9.57
CA TYR A 96 3.42 -13.67 10.04
C TYR A 96 2.10 -14.21 10.57
N ASP A 97 1.80 -13.89 11.82
CA ASP A 97 0.65 -14.40 12.58
C ASP A 97 -0.58 -13.47 12.51
N PHE A 98 -0.52 -12.42 11.70
CA PHE A 98 -1.54 -11.37 11.58
C PHE A 98 -1.76 -10.55 12.87
N LYS A 99 -0.77 -10.54 13.78
CA LYS A 99 -0.80 -9.77 15.03
C LYS A 99 0.48 -8.99 15.24
N ASN A 100 1.64 -9.63 15.12
CA ASN A 100 2.94 -9.03 15.33
C ASN A 100 3.92 -9.50 14.27
N ALA A 101 4.44 -8.57 13.48
CA ALA A 101 5.43 -8.89 12.48
C ALA A 101 6.82 -9.06 13.10
N GLU A 102 7.57 -10.05 12.60
CA GLU A 102 8.99 -10.27 12.83
C GLU A 102 9.80 -9.78 11.62
N ASP A 103 11.13 -9.71 11.73
CA ASP A 103 11.99 -9.18 10.67
C ASP A 103 11.89 -9.98 9.36
N ASN A 104 11.59 -11.28 9.46
CA ASN A 104 11.44 -12.18 8.31
C ASN A 104 9.97 -12.40 7.89
N SER A 105 9.03 -11.65 8.47
CA SER A 105 7.62 -11.72 8.10
C SER A 105 7.42 -11.25 6.65
N TYR A 106 6.48 -11.87 5.97
CA TYR A 106 6.00 -11.46 4.66
C TYR A 106 4.49 -11.56 4.61
N LEU A 107 3.87 -10.58 3.98
CA LEU A 107 2.43 -10.51 3.74
C LEU A 107 2.19 -10.05 2.30
N GLU A 108 1.30 -10.77 1.62
CA GLU A 108 0.78 -10.42 0.31
C GLU A 108 -0.74 -10.46 0.36
N ILE A 109 -1.36 -9.37 -0.06
CA ILE A 109 -2.81 -9.26 -0.19
C ILE A 109 -3.10 -8.99 -1.66
N ASN A 110 -3.82 -9.91 -2.28
CA ASN A 110 -4.36 -9.76 -3.63
C ASN A 110 -5.84 -9.45 -3.51
N ILE A 111 -6.27 -8.34 -4.12
CA ILE A 111 -7.68 -7.95 -4.22
C ILE A 111 -8.04 -7.80 -5.68
N GLY A 112 -9.29 -8.05 -6.04
CA GLY A 112 -9.71 -7.81 -7.41
C GLY A 112 -11.21 -7.71 -7.57
N LYS A 113 -11.61 -7.01 -8.64
CA LYS A 113 -13.00 -6.85 -9.06
C LYS A 113 -13.32 -7.74 -10.27
N THR A 114 -12.35 -7.94 -11.15
CA THR A 114 -12.45 -8.83 -12.32
C THR A 114 -11.10 -9.49 -12.55
N GLU A 115 -10.98 -10.41 -13.50
CA GLU A 115 -9.69 -10.99 -13.88
C GLU A 115 -8.70 -9.91 -14.38
N ASP A 116 -9.20 -8.82 -14.96
CA ASP A 116 -8.39 -7.71 -15.50
C ASP A 116 -8.15 -6.57 -14.50
N ILE A 117 -8.91 -6.52 -13.40
CA ILE A 117 -8.84 -5.48 -12.38
C ILE A 117 -8.47 -6.14 -11.07
N ALA A 118 -7.16 -6.25 -10.86
CA ALA A 118 -6.57 -6.82 -9.66
C ALA A 118 -5.41 -5.96 -9.17
N ALA A 119 -5.22 -5.96 -7.85
CA ALA A 119 -4.13 -5.30 -7.17
C ALA A 119 -3.40 -6.32 -6.28
N GLN A 120 -2.08 -6.24 -6.29
CA GLN A 120 -1.21 -7.01 -5.42
C GLN A 120 -0.44 -6.04 -4.52
N ILE A 121 -0.65 -6.17 -3.21
CA ILE A 121 -0.02 -5.33 -2.20
C ILE A 121 0.86 -6.21 -1.33
N THR A 122 2.14 -5.85 -1.20
CA THR A 122 3.14 -6.67 -0.49
C THR A 122 3.82 -5.88 0.61
N ALA A 123 4.13 -6.58 1.69
CA ALA A 123 4.86 -6.05 2.83
C ALA A 123 5.89 -7.06 3.33
N ALA A 124 7.01 -6.56 3.84
CA ALA A 124 8.02 -7.36 4.52
C ALA A 124 8.42 -6.73 5.86
N GLY A 125 8.77 -7.59 6.82
CA GLY A 125 9.16 -7.20 8.16
C GLY A 125 8.02 -6.50 8.91
N LYS A 126 8.36 -5.50 9.73
CA LYS A 126 7.40 -4.71 10.52
C LYS A 126 6.30 -4.00 9.70
N ASN A 127 6.52 -3.81 8.40
CA ASN A 127 5.52 -3.20 7.53
C ASN A 127 4.27 -4.09 7.32
N CYS A 128 4.36 -5.40 7.62
CA CYS A 128 3.22 -6.32 7.55
C CYS A 128 2.08 -5.91 8.49
N ASP A 129 2.40 -5.44 9.70
CA ASP A 129 1.39 -4.98 10.66
C ASP A 129 0.61 -3.78 10.14
N ARG A 130 1.31 -2.86 9.46
CA ARG A 130 0.68 -1.70 8.83
C ARG A 130 -0.23 -2.13 7.68
N LEU A 131 0.26 -2.98 6.77
CA LEU A 131 -0.55 -3.49 5.66
C LEU A 131 -1.83 -4.17 6.18
N PHE A 132 -1.69 -5.03 7.19
CA PHE A 132 -2.84 -5.74 7.75
C PHE A 132 -3.83 -4.80 8.46
N LYS A 133 -3.34 -3.77 9.17
CA LYS A 133 -4.19 -2.74 9.77
C LYS A 133 -5.00 -1.97 8.71
N ILE A 134 -4.34 -1.53 7.64
CA ILE A 134 -4.97 -0.79 6.54
C ILE A 134 -5.99 -1.67 5.81
N TYR A 135 -5.64 -2.93 5.54
CA TYR A 135 -6.56 -3.90 4.96
C TYR A 135 -7.84 -4.06 5.78
N ASN A 136 -7.72 -4.23 7.10
CA ASN A 136 -8.89 -4.35 7.98
C ASN A 136 -9.75 -3.09 8.02
N LYS A 137 -9.14 -1.90 7.84
CA LYS A 137 -9.84 -0.62 7.86
C LYS A 137 -10.61 -0.36 6.57
N HIS A 138 -9.96 -0.49 5.41
CA HIS A 138 -10.49 0.02 4.13
C HIS A 138 -10.92 -1.05 3.13
N ILE A 139 -10.43 -2.29 3.28
CA ILE A 139 -10.60 -3.32 2.24
C ILE A 139 -11.54 -4.43 2.72
N LYS A 140 -11.32 -4.94 3.92
CA LYS A 140 -11.97 -6.16 4.42
C LYS A 140 -13.51 -6.13 4.35
N ASN A 141 -14.11 -4.96 4.61
CA ASN A 141 -15.56 -4.81 4.63
C ASN A 141 -16.16 -4.47 3.24
N ASN A 142 -15.30 -4.29 2.23
CA ASN A 142 -15.66 -3.97 0.85
C ASN A 142 -15.46 -5.18 -0.10
N ILE A 143 -15.43 -6.39 0.47
CA ILE A 143 -15.38 -7.69 -0.24
C ILE A 143 -16.73 -8.38 -0.08
#